data_AF-A0A0G1FL31-F1
#
_entry.id   AF-A0A0G1FL31-F1
#
_cell.length_a   1.000
_cell.length_b   1.000
_cell.length_c   1.000
_cell.angle_alpha   90.00
_cell.angle_beta   90.00
_cell.angle_gamma   90.00
#
_symmetry.space_group_name_H-M   'P 1'
#
loop_
_entity.id
_entity.type
_entity.pdbx_description
1 polymer ?
#
loop_
_entity_poly.entity_id
_entity_poly.type
_entity_poly.pdbx_seq_one_letter_code
_entity_poly.pdbx_strand_id
1 'polypeptide(L)'
;MPKRILSVTLLVLALFARVALAETDVRAQTATPARTIKFGSFTPPPSPTPTKTPIPTKTPVPTNPEAVPTDSNVETSPTPGEEEENTGNASEITDLVAQIRKNCFGGVVAVSNVNCVDKLKLPAGVSAQTISELKISTLYAGEGFLQCVGFVRASVMRKYGTTLTNGGHAIDYATKIPGGYRFIHAATGANMKINDLAIWNYDTVGHIAYVTGVFKNGVFQVAEANFQSKGEVQTSYKTTDSPNFVGFLRRE
;
A
#
# COMPACT_ATOMS: atom_id res chain seq x y z
N MET A 1 66.44 -9.49 4.23
CA MET A 1 65.13 -8.85 4.50
C MET A 1 64.50 -8.45 3.17
N PRO A 2 63.23 -8.83 2.89
CA PRO A 2 62.74 -8.92 1.51
C PRO A 2 62.22 -7.59 0.96
N LYS A 3 62.75 -7.18 -0.20
CA LYS A 3 62.41 -5.99 -1.00
C LYS A 3 60.97 -5.92 -1.54
N ARG A 4 60.09 -6.86 -1.19
CA ARG A 4 58.72 -6.94 -1.75
C ARG A 4 57.66 -6.17 -0.97
N ILE A 5 57.93 -5.78 0.28
CA ILE A 5 56.95 -5.06 1.12
C ILE A 5 56.90 -3.56 0.78
N LEU A 6 58.02 -2.98 0.31
CA LEU A 6 58.09 -1.54 0.03
C LEU A 6 57.23 -1.09 -1.18
N SER A 7 56.93 -1.99 -2.11
CA SER A 7 56.24 -1.64 -3.36
C SER A 7 54.71 -1.59 -3.21
N VAL A 8 54.15 -2.28 -2.23
CA VAL A 8 52.69 -2.32 -2.01
C VAL A 8 52.24 -1.10 -1.19
N THR A 9 53.06 -0.65 -0.24
CA THR A 9 52.73 0.52 0.61
C THR A 9 52.72 1.83 -0.20
N LEU A 10 53.58 1.96 -1.22
CA LEU A 10 53.62 3.15 -2.08
C LEU A 10 52.40 3.23 -3.02
N LEU A 11 51.86 2.08 -3.46
CA LEU A 11 50.70 2.01 -4.34
C LEU A 11 49.39 2.34 -3.58
N VAL A 12 49.28 1.93 -2.32
CA VAL A 12 48.13 2.24 -1.46
C VAL A 12 48.09 3.73 -1.13
N LEU A 13 49.23 4.37 -0.84
CA LEU A 13 49.28 5.83 -0.60
C LEU A 13 48.89 6.65 -1.84
N ALA A 14 49.25 6.21 -3.04
CA ALA A 14 48.91 6.89 -4.29
C ALA A 14 47.40 6.79 -4.64
N LEU A 15 46.72 5.72 -4.23
CA LEU A 15 45.26 5.58 -4.39
C LEU A 15 44.47 6.46 -3.40
N PHE A 16 44.95 6.63 -2.16
CA PHE A 16 44.30 7.54 -1.21
C PHE A 16 44.50 9.03 -1.56
N ALA A 17 45.58 9.40 -2.26
CA ALA A 17 45.81 10.78 -2.67
C ALA A 17 44.87 11.28 -3.80
N ARG A 18 44.24 10.38 -4.58
CA ARG A 18 43.31 10.78 -5.66
C ARG A 18 41.87 10.97 -5.22
N VAL A 19 41.49 10.55 -4.02
CA VAL A 19 40.11 10.72 -3.50
C VAL A 19 39.92 12.08 -2.82
N ALA A 20 41.00 12.79 -2.49
CA ALA A 20 40.96 14.05 -1.74
C ALA A 20 40.90 15.33 -2.61
N LEU A 21 40.81 15.24 -3.94
CA LEU A 21 40.86 16.40 -4.85
C LEU A 21 39.69 16.46 -5.86
N ALA A 22 38.57 15.83 -5.55
CA ALA A 22 37.31 16.12 -6.24
C ALA A 22 36.55 17.19 -5.44
N GLU A 23 37.00 18.44 -5.52
CA GLU A 23 36.19 19.58 -5.11
C GLU A 23 34.99 19.66 -6.05
N THR A 24 33.84 19.20 -5.57
CA THR A 24 32.56 19.44 -6.23
C THR A 24 32.26 20.92 -6.13
N ASP A 25 32.49 21.64 -7.23
CA ASP A 25 32.01 23.01 -7.46
C ASP A 25 30.47 22.99 -7.49
N VAL A 26 29.87 23.13 -6.30
CA VAL A 26 28.43 23.33 -6.16
C VAL A 26 28.14 24.79 -6.50
N ARG A 27 27.96 25.05 -7.80
CA ARG A 27 27.35 26.30 -8.26
C ARG A 27 25.94 26.39 -7.68
N ALA A 28 25.78 27.21 -6.65
CA ALA A 28 24.49 27.63 -6.14
C ALA A 28 23.69 28.25 -7.30
N GLN A 29 22.63 27.56 -7.72
CA GLN A 29 21.69 28.11 -8.70
C GLN A 29 21.03 29.34 -8.06
N THR A 30 21.13 30.48 -8.74
CA THR A 30 20.50 31.74 -8.35
C THR A 30 19.00 31.51 -8.18
N ALA A 31 18.47 31.90 -7.01
CA ALA A 31 17.06 31.77 -6.69
C ALA A 31 16.21 32.45 -7.80
N THR A 32 15.35 31.67 -8.44
CA THR A 32 14.41 32.19 -9.42
C THR A 32 13.36 33.04 -8.69
N PRO A 33 13.04 34.27 -9.14
CA PRO A 33 12.06 35.11 -8.47
C PRO A 33 10.68 34.44 -8.46
N ALA A 34 9.99 34.56 -7.32
CA ALA A 34 8.66 33.99 -7.11
C ALA A 34 7.68 34.51 -8.18
N ARG A 35 7.12 33.61 -8.98
CA ARG A 35 6.02 33.96 -9.90
C ARG A 35 4.74 34.12 -9.08
N THR A 36 4.25 35.35 -8.97
CA THR A 36 2.93 35.63 -8.41
C THR A 36 1.84 35.06 -9.32
N ILE A 37 1.25 33.92 -8.94
CA ILE A 37 0.07 33.37 -9.62
C ILE A 37 -1.13 34.21 -9.17
N LYS A 38 -1.67 35.03 -10.08
CA LYS A 38 -2.96 35.69 -9.86
C LYS A 38 -4.07 34.65 -9.98
N PHE A 39 -4.63 34.24 -8.84
CA PHE A 39 -5.87 33.48 -8.84
C PHE A 39 -7.00 34.42 -9.27
N GLY A 40 -7.72 34.04 -10.33
CA GLY A 40 -8.95 34.71 -10.72
C GLY A 40 -9.99 34.60 -9.61
N SER A 41 -10.87 35.60 -9.51
CA SER A 41 -12.00 35.58 -8.58
C SER A 41 -12.93 34.43 -8.94
N PHE A 42 -13.05 33.44 -8.07
CA PHE A 42 -14.02 32.36 -8.22
C PHE A 42 -15.34 32.80 -7.61
N THR A 43 -16.34 33.03 -8.45
CA THR A 43 -17.73 33.20 -7.99
C THR A 43 -18.22 31.82 -7.53
N PRO A 44 -18.65 31.64 -6.27
CA PRO A 44 -19.16 30.36 -5.81
C PRO A 44 -20.44 29.99 -6.59
N PRO A 45 -20.62 28.70 -6.93
CA PRO A 45 -21.84 28.24 -7.57
C PRO A 45 -23.06 28.48 -6.65
N PRO A 46 -24.25 28.73 -7.22
CA PRO A 46 -25.46 28.97 -6.44
C PRO A 46 -25.74 27.77 -5.53
N SER A 47 -26.00 28.07 -4.26
CA SER A 47 -26.33 27.07 -3.25
C SER A 47 -27.62 26.33 -3.64
N PRO A 48 -27.65 24.98 -3.61
CA PRO A 48 -28.86 24.23 -3.94
C PRO A 48 -29.96 24.55 -2.93
N THR A 49 -31.14 24.89 -3.44
CA THR A 49 -32.35 25.12 -2.66
C THR A 49 -32.74 23.83 -1.92
N PRO A 50 -32.98 23.87 -0.60
CA PRO A 50 -33.34 22.68 0.17
C PRO A 50 -34.66 22.11 -0.35
N THR A 51 -34.58 20.90 -0.92
CA THR A 51 -35.76 20.14 -1.35
C THR A 51 -36.44 19.56 -0.11
N LYS A 52 -37.71 19.87 0.10
CA LYS A 52 -38.48 19.37 1.24
C LYS A 52 -38.60 17.85 1.14
N THR A 53 -37.95 17.14 2.05
CA THR A 53 -38.08 15.69 2.21
C THR A 53 -39.53 15.35 2.54
N PRO A 54 -40.19 14.44 1.80
CA PRO A 54 -41.55 14.02 2.11
C PRO A 54 -41.61 13.32 3.48
N ILE A 55 -42.64 13.64 4.24
CA ILE A 55 -42.90 13.07 5.58
C ILE A 55 -43.31 11.60 5.40
N PRO A 56 -42.66 10.65 6.08
CA PRO A 56 -43.01 9.24 5.98
C PRO A 56 -44.41 8.99 6.55
N THR A 57 -45.26 8.39 5.73
CA THR A 57 -46.59 7.91 6.11
C THR A 57 -46.44 6.72 7.07
N LYS A 58 -47.06 6.80 8.25
CA LYS A 58 -47.04 5.72 9.25
C LYS A 58 -47.77 4.48 8.71
N THR A 59 -47.04 3.38 8.57
CA THR A 59 -47.59 2.04 8.31
C THR A 59 -48.30 1.53 9.58
N PRO A 60 -49.51 0.95 9.46
CA PRO A 60 -50.21 0.36 10.61
C PRO A 60 -49.47 -0.87 11.16
N VAL A 61 -49.42 -0.94 12.48
CA VAL A 61 -48.77 -2.01 13.26
C VAL A 61 -49.68 -3.24 13.26
N PRO A 62 -49.21 -4.42 12.82
CA PRO A 62 -49.94 -5.68 13.00
C PRO A 62 -49.80 -6.16 14.46
N THR A 63 -50.92 -6.52 15.06
CA THR A 63 -51.01 -7.15 16.37
C THR A 63 -50.44 -8.57 16.32
N ASN A 64 -49.46 -8.83 17.19
CA ASN A 64 -48.83 -10.12 17.46
C ASN A 64 -49.82 -11.12 18.10
N PRO A 65 -49.58 -12.44 17.97
CA PRO A 65 -49.14 -13.14 19.18
C PRO A 65 -47.99 -14.17 18.98
N GLU A 66 -47.07 -14.11 19.95
CA GLU A 66 -46.41 -15.25 20.63
C GLU A 66 -45.17 -15.94 20.01
N ALA A 67 -44.00 -15.48 20.49
CA ALA A 67 -42.89 -16.22 21.15
C ALA A 67 -41.82 -17.07 20.37
N VAL A 68 -40.55 -16.65 20.59
CA VAL A 68 -39.23 -17.37 20.66
C VAL A 68 -38.50 -17.76 19.35
N PRO A 69 -37.13 -17.79 19.26
CA PRO A 69 -36.06 -17.11 19.99
C PRO A 69 -35.21 -16.15 19.11
N THR A 70 -34.39 -15.35 19.79
CA THR A 70 -33.29 -14.54 19.30
C THR A 70 -32.30 -15.32 18.43
N ASP A 71 -32.05 -14.85 17.20
CA ASP A 71 -30.84 -15.22 16.46
C ASP A 71 -30.04 -13.97 16.11
N SER A 72 -28.75 -14.06 16.41
CA SER A 72 -27.77 -12.99 16.31
C SER A 72 -27.48 -12.66 14.85
N ASN A 73 -27.24 -11.38 14.57
CA ASN A 73 -26.63 -10.91 13.33
C ASN A 73 -25.34 -11.69 13.05
N VAL A 74 -25.41 -12.64 12.11
CA VAL A 74 -24.26 -13.28 11.49
C VAL A 74 -23.82 -12.35 10.37
N GLU A 75 -22.69 -11.68 10.58
CA GLU A 75 -21.86 -11.15 9.50
C GLU A 75 -21.45 -12.35 8.63
N THR A 76 -22.13 -12.51 7.50
CA THR A 76 -21.91 -13.62 6.57
C THR A 76 -20.54 -13.47 5.92
N SER A 77 -19.53 -14.04 6.58
CA SER A 77 -18.36 -14.57 5.89
C SER A 77 -18.85 -15.52 4.80
N PRO A 78 -18.38 -15.41 3.55
CA PRO A 78 -18.83 -16.30 2.48
C PRO A 78 -18.54 -17.74 2.89
N THR A 79 -19.60 -18.55 2.96
CA THR A 79 -19.54 -19.99 3.21
C THR A 79 -18.58 -20.65 2.22
N PRO A 80 -17.60 -21.46 2.67
CA PRO A 80 -16.74 -22.23 1.80
C PRO A 80 -17.55 -23.30 1.05
N GLY A 81 -18.10 -22.92 -0.10
CA GLY A 81 -18.82 -23.79 -1.02
C GLY A 81 -17.94 -24.14 -2.22
N GLU A 82 -17.50 -25.40 -2.24
CA GLU A 82 -17.04 -26.18 -3.39
C GLU A 82 -15.78 -25.69 -4.13
N GLU A 83 -14.69 -26.40 -3.82
CA GLU A 83 -13.42 -26.54 -4.57
C GLU A 83 -12.96 -25.28 -5.33
N GLU A 84 -12.33 -24.39 -4.57
CA GLU A 84 -11.42 -23.40 -5.14
C GLU A 84 -10.23 -24.10 -5.79
N GLU A 85 -10.01 -23.82 -7.07
CA GLU A 85 -8.71 -23.99 -7.72
C GLU A 85 -7.72 -22.98 -7.11
N ASN A 86 -7.30 -23.26 -5.88
CA ASN A 86 -6.30 -22.53 -5.13
C ASN A 86 -4.92 -23.04 -5.54
N THR A 87 -4.46 -22.68 -6.74
CA THR A 87 -3.14 -23.11 -7.25
C THR A 87 -2.03 -22.09 -7.00
N GLY A 88 -2.30 -21.01 -6.26
CA GLY A 88 -1.23 -20.14 -5.78
C GLY A 88 -1.67 -19.29 -4.61
N ASN A 89 -1.23 -19.59 -3.39
CA ASN A 89 -1.43 -18.68 -2.26
C ASN A 89 -0.26 -17.67 -2.23
N ALA A 90 -0.53 -16.38 -2.04
CA ALA A 90 0.49 -15.40 -1.66
C ALA A 90 0.87 -15.58 -0.18
N SER A 91 1.22 -16.81 0.20
CA SER A 91 1.36 -17.26 1.59
C SER A 91 2.40 -16.47 2.37
N GLU A 92 3.44 -16.00 1.71
CA GLU A 92 4.45 -15.12 2.27
C GLU A 92 3.95 -13.70 2.59
N ILE A 93 2.97 -13.18 1.84
CA ILE A 93 2.34 -11.89 2.15
C ILE A 93 1.32 -12.05 3.26
N THR A 94 0.57 -13.15 3.25
CA THR A 94 -0.31 -13.53 4.36
C THR A 94 0.50 -13.73 5.66
N ASP A 95 1.68 -14.36 5.60
CA ASP A 95 2.60 -14.44 6.73
C ASP A 95 3.11 -13.06 7.15
N LEU A 96 3.42 -12.14 6.22
CA LEU A 96 3.82 -10.77 6.57
C LEU A 96 2.73 -10.06 7.39
N VAL A 97 1.47 -10.16 6.97
CA VAL A 97 0.32 -9.63 7.73
C VAL A 97 0.27 -10.27 9.13
N ALA A 98 0.35 -11.60 9.21
CA ALA A 98 0.30 -12.32 10.48
C ALA A 98 1.44 -11.94 11.43
N GLN A 99 2.66 -11.79 10.90
CA GLN A 99 3.83 -11.37 11.68
C GLN A 99 3.66 -9.94 12.21
N ILE A 100 3.14 -9.01 11.41
CA ILE A 100 2.87 -7.64 11.86
C ILE A 100 1.81 -7.65 12.96
N ARG A 101 0.69 -8.34 12.75
CA ARG A 101 -0.39 -8.46 13.74
C ARG A 101 0.06 -9.11 15.05
N LYS A 102 1.03 -10.03 14.98
CA LYS A 102 1.61 -10.68 16.15
C LYS A 102 2.58 -9.79 16.92
N ASN A 103 3.40 -9.00 16.23
CA ASN A 103 4.52 -8.29 16.85
C ASN A 103 4.21 -6.81 17.15
N CYS A 104 3.28 -6.22 16.41
CA CYS A 104 2.82 -4.85 16.55
C CYS A 104 1.44 -4.85 17.20
N PHE A 105 1.28 -4.09 18.28
CA PHE A 105 0.05 -4.06 19.07
C PHE A 105 -1.17 -3.75 18.18
N GLY A 106 -2.16 -4.65 18.17
CA GLY A 106 -3.36 -4.52 17.32
C GLY A 106 -3.10 -4.63 15.81
N GLY A 107 -1.91 -5.05 15.37
CA GLY A 107 -1.51 -4.98 13.96
C GLY A 107 -1.28 -3.58 13.43
N VAL A 108 -1.16 -2.59 14.33
CA VAL A 108 -0.93 -1.19 13.98
C VAL A 108 0.56 -0.88 14.03
N VAL A 109 1.08 -0.32 12.94
CA VAL A 109 2.45 0.19 12.85
C VAL A 109 2.40 1.72 12.81
N ALA A 110 2.95 2.33 13.86
CA ALA A 110 2.99 3.77 14.08
C ALA A 110 4.40 4.19 14.54
N VAL A 111 4.73 5.49 14.45
CA VAL A 111 6.03 6.02 14.89
C VAL A 111 6.34 5.62 16.35
N SER A 112 5.34 5.65 17.23
CA SER A 112 5.48 5.32 18.65
C SER A 112 5.87 3.87 18.92
N ASN A 113 5.58 2.95 18.00
CA ASN A 113 5.85 1.52 18.16
C ASN A 113 6.61 0.90 16.99
N VAL A 114 7.20 1.71 16.10
CA VAL A 114 7.75 1.26 14.80
C VAL A 114 8.80 0.16 14.93
N ASN A 115 9.52 0.10 16.06
CA ASN A 115 10.48 -0.97 16.35
C ASN A 115 9.83 -2.36 16.50
N CYS A 116 8.49 -2.45 16.55
CA CYS A 116 7.77 -3.72 16.49
C CYS A 116 8.09 -4.51 15.21
N VAL A 117 8.38 -3.83 14.10
CA VAL A 117 8.70 -4.51 12.83
C VAL A 117 10.10 -5.15 12.84
N ASP A 118 10.96 -4.83 13.80
CA ASP A 118 12.28 -5.48 13.94
C ASP A 118 12.16 -6.93 14.45
N LYS A 119 11.00 -7.30 15.00
CA LYS A 119 10.73 -8.64 15.53
C LYS A 119 10.15 -9.60 14.47
N LEU A 120 9.90 -9.10 13.26
CA LEU A 120 9.34 -9.92 12.18
C LEU A 120 10.34 -11.00 11.78
N LYS A 121 9.88 -12.25 11.69
CA LYS A 121 10.72 -13.36 11.23
C LYS A 121 10.60 -13.48 9.71
N LEU A 122 11.49 -12.78 9.01
CA LEU A 122 11.53 -12.72 7.54
C LEU A 122 12.72 -13.51 6.97
N PRO A 123 12.65 -13.98 5.71
CA PRO A 123 13.78 -14.62 5.05
C PRO A 123 15.00 -13.68 5.00
N ALA A 124 16.19 -14.20 5.31
CA ALA A 124 17.39 -13.40 5.52
C ALA A 124 17.79 -12.51 4.32
N GLY A 125 17.52 -12.95 3.09
CA GLY A 125 17.89 -12.22 1.88
C GLY A 125 17.06 -10.97 1.58
N VAL A 126 15.88 -10.83 2.20
CA VAL A 126 14.94 -9.71 1.96
C VAL A 126 14.54 -8.97 3.24
N SER A 127 14.90 -9.51 4.41
CA SER A 127 14.41 -9.03 5.71
C SER A 127 14.73 -7.56 5.97
N ALA A 128 15.99 -7.14 5.75
CA ALA A 128 16.44 -5.79 6.03
C ALA A 128 15.70 -4.76 5.16
N GLN A 129 15.55 -5.06 3.87
CA GLN A 129 14.87 -4.19 2.92
C GLN A 129 13.35 -4.16 3.18
N THR A 130 12.72 -5.31 3.42
CA THR A 130 11.28 -5.37 3.79
C THR A 130 11.01 -4.55 5.06
N ILE A 131 11.85 -4.69 6.10
CA ILE A 131 11.73 -3.89 7.33
C ILE A 131 11.94 -2.40 7.04
N SER A 132 12.94 -2.06 6.21
CA SER A 132 13.22 -0.68 5.82
C SER A 132 12.02 -0.02 5.13
N GLU A 133 11.35 -0.72 4.22
CA GLU A 133 10.15 -0.22 3.54
C GLU A 133 9.00 0.09 4.52
N LEU A 134 8.75 -0.81 5.48
CA LEU A 134 7.75 -0.59 6.54
C LEU A 134 8.12 0.63 7.40
N LYS A 135 9.38 0.74 7.81
CA LYS A 135 9.86 1.84 8.65
C LYS A 135 9.81 3.18 7.92
N ILE A 136 10.36 3.26 6.70
CA ILE A 136 10.40 4.50 5.92
C ILE A 136 9.00 5.04 5.69
N SER A 137 8.05 4.16 5.33
CA SER A 137 6.66 4.59 5.16
C SER A 137 6.05 5.13 6.45
N THR A 138 6.30 4.45 7.58
CA THR A 138 5.75 4.87 8.88
C THR A 138 6.33 6.20 9.36
N LEU A 139 7.64 6.39 9.16
CA LEU A 139 8.38 7.54 9.68
C LEU A 139 8.25 8.79 8.80
N TYR A 140 8.08 8.63 7.48
CA TYR A 140 8.27 9.74 6.53
C TYR A 140 7.14 9.92 5.50
N ALA A 141 6.25 8.94 5.29
CA ALA A 141 5.27 9.01 4.19
C ALA A 141 3.92 9.62 4.58
N GLY A 142 3.73 10.07 5.83
CA GLY A 142 2.45 10.63 6.27
C GLY A 142 2.42 11.00 7.76
N GLU A 143 1.24 10.85 8.37
CA GLU A 143 0.93 11.26 9.75
C GLU A 143 1.52 10.37 10.85
N GLY A 144 2.66 9.70 10.59
CA GLY A 144 3.32 8.84 11.56
C GLY A 144 2.74 7.43 11.68
N PHE A 145 2.10 6.93 10.62
CA PHE A 145 1.54 5.59 10.53
C PHE A 145 1.99 4.92 9.23
N LEU A 146 2.14 3.59 9.23
CA LEU A 146 2.41 2.83 8.02
C LEU A 146 1.33 3.11 6.98
N GLN A 147 1.72 3.43 5.74
CA GLN A 147 0.80 3.74 4.64
C GLN A 147 0.63 2.54 3.71
N CYS A 148 -0.47 2.54 2.93
CA CYS A 148 -0.79 1.48 1.98
C CYS A 148 0.33 1.22 0.96
N VAL A 149 0.90 2.29 0.39
CA VAL A 149 2.05 2.21 -0.55
C VAL A 149 3.26 1.57 0.12
N GLY A 150 3.58 1.95 1.35
CA GLY A 150 4.70 1.38 2.11
C GLY A 150 4.54 -0.11 2.37
N PHE A 151 3.34 -0.52 2.76
CA PHE A 151 3.03 -1.94 2.95
C PHE A 151 3.13 -2.74 1.65
N VAL A 152 2.63 -2.21 0.53
CA VAL A 152 2.75 -2.87 -0.78
C VAL A 152 4.22 -2.94 -1.24
N ARG A 153 5.01 -1.88 -1.04
CA ARG A 153 6.46 -1.91 -1.30
C ARG A 153 7.18 -2.98 -0.49
N ALA A 154 6.87 -3.08 0.81
CA ALA A 154 7.42 -4.13 1.68
C ALA A 154 6.99 -5.54 1.23
N SER A 155 5.75 -5.69 0.77
CA SER A 155 5.21 -6.95 0.25
C SER A 155 5.90 -7.37 -1.04
N VAL A 156 6.07 -6.45 -2.00
CA VAL A 156 6.79 -6.70 -3.26
C VAL A 156 8.27 -7.02 -2.99
N MET A 157 8.92 -6.30 -2.07
CA MET A 157 10.29 -6.61 -1.64
C MET A 157 10.37 -8.00 -1.02
N ARG A 158 9.42 -8.37 -0.17
CA ARG A 158 9.39 -9.68 0.47
C ARG A 158 9.24 -10.80 -0.57
N LYS A 159 8.30 -10.65 -1.51
CA LYS A 159 7.96 -11.64 -2.53
C LYS A 159 9.03 -11.81 -3.60
N TYR A 160 9.55 -10.69 -4.09
CA TYR A 160 10.35 -10.66 -5.32
C TYR A 160 11.78 -10.18 -5.12
N GLY A 161 12.14 -9.71 -3.92
CA GLY A 161 13.46 -9.13 -3.65
C GLY A 161 13.70 -7.79 -4.36
N THR A 162 12.65 -7.15 -4.86
CA THR A 162 12.73 -5.88 -5.61
C THR A 162 11.81 -4.84 -4.99
N THR A 163 12.25 -3.59 -4.88
CA THR A 163 11.37 -2.49 -4.46
C THR A 163 10.42 -2.14 -5.60
N LEU A 164 9.17 -1.83 -5.27
CA LEU A 164 8.25 -1.20 -6.20
C LEU A 164 8.70 0.25 -6.42
N THR A 165 9.37 0.51 -7.54
CA THR A 165 9.87 1.84 -7.92
C THR A 165 8.79 2.65 -8.61
N ASN A 166 9.06 3.93 -8.87
CA ASN A 166 8.10 4.89 -9.41
C ASN A 166 6.89 5.09 -8.47
N GLY A 167 6.09 6.11 -8.75
CA GLY A 167 4.90 6.46 -7.96
C GLY A 167 5.12 7.60 -6.96
N GLY A 168 4.16 7.72 -6.06
CA GLY A 168 4.06 8.76 -5.04
C GLY A 168 2.89 8.39 -4.14
N HIS A 169 1.72 8.93 -4.45
CA HIS A 169 0.47 8.44 -3.91
C HIS A 169 0.05 7.11 -4.58
N ALA A 170 -0.89 6.39 -3.99
CA ALA A 170 -1.31 5.09 -4.50
C ALA A 170 -1.93 5.17 -5.91
N ILE A 171 -2.71 6.21 -6.19
CA ILE A 171 -3.30 6.41 -7.53
C ILE A 171 -2.26 6.68 -8.62
N ASP A 172 -1.09 7.22 -8.26
CA ASP A 172 -0.02 7.50 -9.23
C ASP A 172 0.44 6.23 -9.94
N TYR A 173 0.36 5.06 -9.29
CA TYR A 173 0.76 3.78 -9.87
C TYR A 173 -0.05 3.37 -11.10
N ALA A 174 -1.24 3.95 -11.33
CA ALA A 174 -2.04 3.72 -12.53
C ALA A 174 -1.47 4.42 -13.78
N THR A 175 -0.61 5.44 -13.61
CA THR A 175 -0.05 6.23 -14.71
C THR A 175 1.49 6.24 -14.73
N LYS A 176 2.12 6.14 -13.55
CA LYS A 176 3.57 6.06 -13.36
C LYS A 176 3.96 4.60 -13.08
N ILE A 177 3.82 3.78 -14.10
CA ILE A 177 3.95 2.32 -14.00
C ILE A 177 5.38 1.92 -13.58
N PRO A 178 5.55 1.09 -12.53
CA PRO A 178 6.85 0.56 -12.12
C PRO A 178 7.48 -0.34 -13.18
N GLY A 179 8.80 -0.40 -13.23
CA GLY A 179 9.51 -1.32 -14.15
C GLY A 179 9.16 -2.78 -13.86
N GLY A 180 8.94 -3.57 -14.93
CA GLY A 180 8.52 -4.97 -14.82
C GLY A 180 7.04 -5.17 -14.49
N TYR A 181 6.24 -4.10 -14.59
CA TYR A 181 4.79 -4.17 -14.46
C TYR A 181 4.11 -3.56 -15.68
N ARG A 182 2.87 -3.99 -15.90
CA ARG A 182 1.89 -3.26 -16.71
C ARG A 182 0.66 -2.91 -15.88
N PHE A 183 0.02 -1.82 -16.22
CA PHE A 183 -1.28 -1.47 -15.67
C PHE A 183 -2.40 -2.04 -16.53
N ILE A 184 -3.40 -2.64 -15.88
CA ILE A 184 -4.58 -3.22 -16.52
C ILE A 184 -5.80 -2.49 -15.94
N HIS A 185 -6.47 -1.72 -16.79
CA HIS A 185 -7.64 -0.94 -16.40
C HIS A 185 -8.85 -1.84 -16.14
N ALA A 186 -9.62 -1.58 -15.09
CA ALA A 186 -10.77 -2.40 -14.69
C ALA A 186 -11.82 -2.52 -15.80
N ALA A 187 -12.06 -1.44 -16.55
CA ALA A 187 -12.98 -1.41 -17.70
C ALA A 187 -12.65 -2.40 -18.83
N THR A 188 -11.45 -2.99 -18.85
CA THR A 188 -11.11 -4.04 -19.83
C THR A 188 -11.80 -5.38 -19.54
N GLY A 189 -12.36 -5.56 -18.34
CA GLY A 189 -12.93 -6.84 -17.91
C GLY A 189 -11.88 -7.93 -17.66
N ALA A 190 -10.59 -7.57 -17.60
CA ALA A 190 -9.52 -8.53 -17.33
C ALA A 190 -9.62 -9.09 -15.91
N ASN A 191 -9.50 -10.42 -15.79
CA ASN A 191 -9.52 -11.10 -14.51
C ASN A 191 -8.28 -10.76 -13.67
N MET A 192 -8.52 -10.45 -12.38
CA MET A 192 -7.48 -10.33 -11.36
C MET A 192 -6.74 -11.66 -11.19
N LYS A 193 -5.47 -11.60 -10.81
CA LYS A 193 -4.64 -12.74 -10.43
C LYS A 193 -4.00 -12.50 -9.07
N ILE A 194 -3.67 -13.60 -8.41
CA ILE A 194 -2.89 -13.56 -7.18
C ILE A 194 -1.52 -12.95 -7.48
N ASN A 195 -1.04 -12.10 -6.58
CA ASN A 195 0.13 -11.24 -6.71
C ASN A 195 -0.01 -9.99 -7.61
N ASP A 196 -1.20 -9.71 -8.15
CA ASP A 196 -1.47 -8.38 -8.71
C ASP A 196 -1.52 -7.32 -7.59
N LEU A 197 -1.35 -6.05 -7.95
CA LEU A 197 -1.50 -4.91 -7.04
C LEU A 197 -2.76 -4.12 -7.42
N ALA A 198 -3.81 -4.25 -6.62
CA ALA A 198 -5.09 -3.61 -6.86
C ALA A 198 -5.03 -2.11 -6.48
N ILE A 199 -5.59 -1.24 -7.32
CA ILE A 199 -5.56 0.22 -7.16
C ILE A 199 -6.97 0.80 -7.17
N TRP A 200 -7.25 1.67 -6.20
CA TRP A 200 -8.48 2.46 -6.10
C TRP A 200 -8.17 3.95 -6.12
N ASN A 201 -9.08 4.72 -6.71
CA ASN A 201 -9.07 6.17 -6.71
C ASN A 201 -9.96 6.72 -5.60
N TYR A 202 -9.59 6.45 -4.35
CA TYR A 202 -10.19 7.14 -3.21
C TYR A 202 -9.54 8.53 -3.06
N ASP A 203 -10.36 9.57 -3.06
CA ASP A 203 -9.95 10.97 -2.87
C ASP A 203 -8.78 11.38 -3.78
N THR A 204 -7.77 12.08 -3.24
CA THR A 204 -6.63 12.61 -4.01
C THR A 204 -5.42 11.68 -4.01
N VAL A 205 -5.33 10.75 -3.07
CA VAL A 205 -4.14 9.90 -2.88
C VAL A 205 -4.35 8.45 -3.35
N GLY A 206 -5.60 8.01 -3.48
CA GLY A 206 -5.95 6.63 -3.83
C GLY A 206 -5.62 5.62 -2.74
N HIS A 207 -5.77 4.35 -3.08
CA HIS A 207 -5.35 3.22 -2.25
C HIS A 207 -4.76 2.11 -3.11
N ILE A 208 -3.79 1.39 -2.57
CA ILE A 208 -3.15 0.25 -3.25
C ILE A 208 -3.03 -0.91 -2.26
N ALA A 209 -3.32 -2.12 -2.73
CA ALA A 209 -3.25 -3.32 -1.91
C ALA A 209 -2.68 -4.50 -2.70
N TYR A 210 -2.14 -5.48 -1.99
CA TYR A 210 -1.54 -6.68 -2.58
C TYR A 210 -2.58 -7.80 -2.66
N VAL A 211 -2.85 -8.35 -3.84
CA VAL A 211 -3.85 -9.42 -4.01
C VAL A 211 -3.31 -10.76 -3.52
N THR A 212 -3.95 -11.34 -2.51
CA THR A 212 -3.53 -12.61 -1.87
C THR A 212 -4.42 -13.79 -2.24
N GLY A 213 -5.63 -13.55 -2.73
CA GLY A 213 -6.57 -14.56 -3.19
C GLY A 213 -7.53 -14.00 -4.22
N VAL A 214 -8.00 -14.82 -5.14
CA VAL A 214 -9.00 -14.44 -6.16
C VAL A 214 -10.11 -15.48 -6.15
N PHE A 215 -11.35 -15.01 -6.06
CA PHE A 215 -12.55 -15.81 -5.92
C PHE A 215 -13.47 -15.57 -7.13
N LYS A 216 -14.60 -16.28 -7.17
CA LYS A 216 -15.61 -16.11 -8.23
C LYS A 216 -16.26 -14.72 -8.16
N ASN A 217 -16.93 -14.34 -9.26
CA ASN A 217 -17.75 -13.13 -9.36
C ASN A 217 -17.01 -11.82 -9.06
N GLY A 218 -15.71 -11.74 -9.41
CA GLY A 218 -14.92 -10.53 -9.22
C GLY A 218 -14.59 -10.23 -7.76
N VAL A 219 -14.80 -11.17 -6.84
CA VAL A 219 -14.38 -11.07 -5.44
C VAL A 219 -12.92 -11.47 -5.32
N PHE A 220 -12.14 -10.72 -4.54
CA PHE A 220 -10.73 -11.01 -4.30
C PHE A 220 -10.34 -10.61 -2.87
N GLN A 221 -9.34 -11.27 -2.31
CA GLN A 221 -8.76 -10.92 -1.03
C GLN A 221 -7.48 -10.12 -1.26
N VAL A 222 -7.30 -9.08 -0.45
CA VAL A 222 -6.07 -8.29 -0.43
C VAL A 222 -5.46 -8.25 0.96
N ALA A 223 -4.14 -8.14 1.00
CA ALA A 223 -3.40 -7.63 2.14
C ALA A 223 -3.17 -6.13 1.96
N GLU A 224 -3.50 -5.35 2.98
CA GLU A 224 -3.47 -3.88 2.93
C GLU A 224 -3.07 -3.28 4.26
N ALA A 225 -2.66 -2.01 4.22
CA ALA A 225 -2.42 -1.20 5.40
C ALA A 225 -3.15 0.13 5.31
N ASN A 226 -3.51 0.71 6.46
CA ASN A 226 -4.04 2.07 6.58
C ASN A 226 -5.35 2.31 5.79
N PHE A 227 -6.19 1.29 5.69
CA PHE A 227 -7.49 1.40 5.02
C PHE A 227 -8.63 1.68 6.02
N GLN A 228 -8.88 0.76 6.96
CA GLN A 228 -9.96 0.92 7.95
C GLN A 228 -9.54 1.81 9.12
N SER A 229 -8.33 1.61 9.64
CA SER A 229 -7.78 2.42 10.73
C SER A 229 -6.31 2.76 10.48
N LYS A 230 -5.84 3.80 11.17
CA LYS A 230 -4.51 4.36 10.92
C LYS A 230 -3.40 3.35 11.23
N GLY A 231 -2.59 3.03 10.22
CA GLY A 231 -1.43 2.14 10.35
C GLY A 231 -1.75 0.66 10.57
N GLU A 232 -3.03 0.27 10.61
CA GLU A 232 -3.44 -1.12 10.77
C GLU A 232 -3.14 -1.92 9.50
N VAL A 233 -2.58 -3.12 9.70
CA VAL A 233 -2.32 -4.11 8.66
C VAL A 233 -3.30 -5.26 8.79
N GLN A 234 -3.98 -5.57 7.69
CA GLN A 234 -5.03 -6.59 7.67
C GLN A 234 -5.16 -7.27 6.31
N THR A 235 -5.98 -8.31 6.28
CA THR A 235 -6.54 -8.86 5.05
C THR A 235 -8.01 -8.50 4.97
N SER A 236 -8.51 -8.15 3.78
CA SER A 236 -9.93 -7.90 3.57
C SER A 236 -10.37 -8.39 2.19
N TYR A 237 -11.68 -8.61 2.03
CA TYR A 237 -12.28 -8.93 0.73
C TYR A 237 -12.71 -7.65 0.03
N LYS A 238 -12.53 -7.62 -1.29
CA LYS A 238 -12.89 -6.52 -2.18
C LYS A 238 -13.55 -7.08 -3.43
N THR A 239 -14.15 -6.20 -4.22
CA THR A 239 -14.84 -6.54 -5.46
C THR A 239 -14.40 -5.65 -6.60
N THR A 240 -14.39 -6.19 -7.82
CA THR A 240 -14.01 -5.44 -9.04
C THR A 240 -15.07 -4.43 -9.49
N ASP A 241 -16.29 -4.53 -8.98
CA ASP A 241 -17.39 -3.60 -9.26
C ASP A 241 -17.40 -2.36 -8.34
N SER A 242 -16.43 -2.25 -7.41
CA SER A 242 -16.29 -1.07 -6.57
C SER A 242 -16.14 0.19 -7.45
N PRO A 243 -16.92 1.26 -7.22
CA PRO A 243 -16.93 2.43 -8.10
C PRO A 243 -15.59 3.17 -8.17
N ASN A 244 -14.76 2.99 -7.16
CA ASN A 244 -13.44 3.60 -7.09
C ASN A 244 -12.32 2.66 -7.57
N PHE A 245 -12.63 1.42 -7.94
CA PHE A 245 -11.63 0.47 -8.43
C PHE A 245 -11.22 0.84 -9.85
N VAL A 246 -9.95 1.21 -10.02
CA VAL A 246 -9.43 1.71 -11.31
C VAL A 246 -8.83 0.58 -12.14
N GLY A 247 -8.23 -0.40 -11.47
CA GLY A 247 -7.52 -1.49 -12.12
C GLY A 247 -6.42 -2.03 -11.23
N PHE A 248 -5.45 -2.70 -11.85
CA PHE A 248 -4.38 -3.36 -11.12
C PHE A 248 -3.07 -3.37 -11.91
N LEU A 249 -1.96 -3.39 -11.17
CA LEU A 249 -0.64 -3.67 -11.73
C LEU A 249 -0.42 -5.18 -11.76
N ARG A 250 0.03 -5.67 -12.90
CA ARG A 250 0.46 -7.05 -13.09
C ARG A 250 1.92 -7.08 -13.47
N ARG A 251 2.68 -7.93 -12.77
CA ARG A 251 4.09 -8.16 -13.08
C ARG A 251 4.21 -8.93 -14.40
N GLU A 252 5.19 -8.55 -15.23
CA GLU A 252 5.55 -9.21 -16.51
C GLU A 252 6.82 -10.06 -16.38
#